data_AF-A0A329RYS9-F1
#
_entry.id   AF-A0A329RYS9-F1
#
_cell.length_a   1.000
_cell.length_b   1.000
_cell.length_c   1.000
_cell.angle_alpha   90.00
_cell.angle_beta   90.00
_cell.angle_gamma   90.00
#
_symmetry.space_group_name_H-M   'P 1'
#
loop_
_entity.id
_entity.type
_entity.pdbx_description
1 polymer ?
#
loop_
_entity_poly.entity_id
_entity_poly.type
_entity_poly.pdbx_seq_one_letter_code
_entity_poly.pdbx_strand_id
1 'polypeptide(L)'
;MSKRLFLRVYEAVLQRDPDYFEQREDCSGKLGIHPLLKIASGLRVLGYGVAADMLGEKLELVETAISDDLRHFVDFVDSFLERSIFAIQ
;
A
#
# COMPACT_ATOMS: atom_id res chain seq x y z
N MET A 1 14.49 -5.06 -1.70
CA MET A 1 13.76 -5.00 -2.97
C MET A 1 14.49 -4.08 -3.95
N SER A 2 14.52 -4.37 -5.25
CA SER A 2 15.19 -3.47 -6.23
C SER A 2 14.33 -2.22 -6.52
N LYS A 3 14.97 -1.09 -6.83
CA LYS A 3 14.27 0.17 -7.16
C LYS A 3 13.30 -0.01 -8.33
N ARG A 4 13.71 -0.76 -9.35
CA ARG A 4 12.88 -1.03 -10.53
C ARG A 4 11.63 -1.84 -10.19
N LEU A 5 11.73 -2.83 -9.29
CA LEU A 5 10.57 -3.58 -8.84
C LEU A 5 9.64 -2.72 -7.98
N PHE A 6 10.21 -1.89 -7.09
CA PHE A 6 9.44 -0.94 -6.28
C PHE A 6 8.58 -0.04 -7.17
N LEU A 7 9.18 0.59 -8.20
CA LEU A 7 8.46 1.50 -9.08
C LEU A 7 7.34 0.80 -9.87
N ARG A 8 7.57 -0.44 -10.32
CA ARG A 8 6.51 -1.22 -10.99
C ARG A 8 5.33 -1.52 -10.09
N VAL A 9 5.58 -1.90 -8.83
CA VAL A 9 4.52 -2.12 -7.84
C VAL A 9 3.82 -0.80 -7.53
N TYR A 10 4.58 0.27 -7.32
CA TYR A 10 4.06 1.60 -7.03
C TYR A 10 3.10 2.09 -8.13
N GLU A 11 3.52 2.01 -9.40
CA GLU A 11 2.67 2.37 -10.55
C GLU A 11 1.44 1.48 -10.66
N ALA A 12 1.59 0.16 -10.48
CA ALA A 12 0.47 -0.77 -10.59
C ALA A 12 -0.59 -0.58 -9.49
N VAL A 13 -0.16 -0.25 -8.27
CA VAL A 13 -1.04 0.06 -7.13
C VAL A 13 -1.80 1.36 -7.37
N LEU A 14 -1.09 2.41 -7.82
CA LEU A 14 -1.73 3.69 -8.19
C LEU A 14 -2.75 3.55 -9.32
N GLN A 15 -2.49 2.67 -10.29
CA GLN A 15 -3.44 2.40 -11.38
C GLN A 15 -4.68 1.62 -10.93
N ARG A 16 -4.57 0.81 -9.88
CA ARG A 16 -5.67 -0.03 -9.39
C ARG A 16 -6.71 0.78 -8.64
N ASP A 17 -6.25 1.66 -7.76
CA ASP A 17 -7.10 2.44 -6.86
C ASP A 17 -6.54 3.86 -6.68
N PRO A 18 -6.61 4.69 -7.73
CA PRO A 18 -6.02 6.02 -7.70
C PRO A 18 -6.63 6.89 -6.60
N ASP A 19 -7.93 6.76 -6.33
CA ASP A 19 -8.65 7.57 -5.34
C ASP A 19 -8.17 7.31 -3.90
N TYR A 20 -7.81 6.06 -3.58
CA TYR A 20 -7.36 5.67 -2.25
C TYR A 20 -5.89 6.00 -1.97
N PHE A 21 -5.03 5.84 -2.98
CA PHE A 21 -3.59 6.07 -2.86
C PHE A 21 -3.19 7.52 -3.16
N GLU A 22 -4.03 8.32 -3.81
CA GLU A 22 -3.78 9.75 -4.00
C GLU A 22 -3.67 10.47 -2.64
N GLN A 23 -2.67 11.35 -2.52
CA GLN A 23 -2.54 12.20 -1.35
C GLN A 23 -3.56 13.34 -1.44
N ARG A 24 -4.56 13.33 -0.57
CA ARG A 24 -5.62 14.33 -0.53
C ARG A 24 -5.53 15.16 0.75
N GLU A 25 -5.95 16.41 0.67
CA GLU A 25 -6.14 17.23 1.85
C GLU A 25 -7.39 16.75 2.62
N ASP A 26 -7.27 16.65 3.93
CA ASP A 26 -8.39 16.37 4.81
C ASP A 26 -9.29 17.59 4.99
N CYS A 27 -10.43 17.43 5.66
CA CYS A 27 -11.37 18.53 5.93
C CYS A 27 -10.77 19.67 6.77
N SER A 28 -9.58 19.50 7.35
CA SER A 28 -8.83 20.52 8.09
C SER A 28 -7.73 21.18 7.24
N GLY A 29 -7.58 20.80 5.97
CA GLY A 29 -6.56 21.30 5.05
C GLY A 29 -5.18 20.68 5.25
N LYS A 30 -5.07 19.58 6.01
CA LYS A 30 -3.80 18.85 6.17
C LYS A 30 -3.69 17.80 5.09
N LEU A 31 -2.53 17.74 4.45
CA LEU A 31 -2.22 16.68 3.50
C LEU A 31 -2.20 15.32 4.22
N GLY A 32 -2.96 14.36 3.69
CA GLY A 32 -2.98 12.98 4.15
C GLY A 32 -1.65 12.27 3.91
N ILE A 33 -1.62 10.97 4.21
CA ILE A 33 -0.42 10.14 4.12
C ILE A 33 0.02 10.02 2.67
N HIS A 34 1.30 10.27 2.41
CA HIS A 34 1.85 10.17 1.07
C HIS A 34 1.78 8.71 0.54
N PRO A 35 1.34 8.46 -0.72
CA PRO A 35 1.19 7.12 -1.30
C PRO A 35 2.41 6.21 -1.13
N LEU A 36 3.61 6.79 -1.21
CA LEU A 36 4.87 6.09 -1.00
C LEU A 36 4.95 5.40 0.37
N LEU A 37 4.46 6.06 1.42
CA LEU A 37 4.47 5.53 2.78
C LEU A 37 3.43 4.43 2.96
N LYS A 38 2.25 4.59 2.36
CA LYS A 38 1.20 3.56 2.32
C LYS A 38 1.72 2.26 1.66
N ILE A 39 2.34 2.39 0.50
CA ILE A 39 2.88 1.25 -0.26
C ILE A 39 4.11 0.63 0.43
N ALA A 40 5.01 1.46 0.99
CA ALA A 40 6.18 0.96 1.70
C ALA A 40 5.82 0.24 3.00
N SER A 41 4.79 0.70 3.72
CA SER A 41 4.29 0.04 4.92
C SER A 41 3.64 -1.30 4.58
N GLY A 42 2.77 -1.35 3.55
CA GLY A 42 2.17 -2.60 3.06
C GLY A 42 3.22 -3.64 2.65
N LEU A 43 4.24 -3.24 1.89
CA LEU A 43 5.36 -4.12 1.52
C LEU A 43 6.17 -4.62 2.71
N ARG A 44 6.31 -3.82 3.78
CA ARG A 44 7.01 -4.23 5.01
C ARG A 44 6.18 -5.23 5.81
N VAL A 45 4.87 -5.03 5.94
CA VAL A 45 3.97 -6.00 6.59
C VAL A 45 4.02 -7.34 5.85
N LEU A 46 3.88 -7.32 4.53
CA LEU A 46 3.92 -8.54 3.72
C LEU A 46 5.30 -9.22 3.72
N GLY A 47 6.37 -8.43 3.59
CA GLY A 47 7.72 -8.97 3.46
C GLY A 47 8.32 -9.48 4.78
N TYR A 48 7.90 -8.92 5.92
CA TYR A 48 8.43 -9.27 7.23
C TYR A 48 7.45 -10.04 8.12
N GLY A 49 6.17 -10.15 7.73
CA GLY A 49 5.13 -10.75 8.57
C GLY A 49 4.91 -9.97 9.88
N VAL A 50 5.25 -8.68 9.89
CA VAL A 50 5.18 -7.82 11.08
C VAL A 50 3.75 -7.29 11.22
N ALA A 51 3.21 -7.36 12.43
CA ALA A 51 1.89 -6.83 12.76
C ALA A 51 1.77 -5.35 12.34
N ALA A 52 0.64 -5.02 11.72
CA ALA A 52 0.25 -3.67 11.31
C ALA A 52 0.52 -2.63 12.42
N ASP A 53 0.27 -3.02 13.66
CA ASP A 53 0.31 -2.24 14.87
C ASP A 53 1.72 -1.69 15.18
N MET A 54 2.79 -2.42 14.82
CA MET A 54 4.18 -1.94 14.98
C MET A 54 4.55 -0.84 13.98
N LEU A 55 3.80 -0.68 12.88
CA LEU A 55 4.06 0.37 11.90
C LEU A 55 3.35 1.68 12.27
N GLY A 56 2.26 1.62 13.03
CA GLY A 56 1.53 2.81 13.51
C GLY A 56 2.39 3.70 14.38
N GLU A 57 3.15 3.08 15.29
CA GLU A 57 4.06 3.77 16.19
C GLU A 57 5.23 4.46 15.45
N LYS A 58 5.64 3.93 14.29
CA LYS A 58 6.83 4.40 13.57
C LYS A 58 6.54 5.43 12.48
N LEU A 59 5.29 5.54 12.04
CA LEU A 59 4.86 6.43 10.96
C LEU A 59 3.81 7.45 11.40
N GLU A 60 3.52 7.55 12.71
CA GLU A 60 2.39 8.36 13.24
C GLU A 60 1.06 8.05 12.51
N LEU A 61 0.92 6.81 12.05
CA LEU A 61 -0.27 6.36 11.33
C LEU A 61 -1.29 5.87 12.36
N VAL A 62 -2.52 6.35 12.23
CA VAL A 62 -3.65 5.82 12.99
C VAL A 62 -3.82 4.36 12.59
N GLU A 63 -3.99 3.47 13.57
CA GLU A 63 -4.15 2.02 13.41
C GLU A 63 -5.21 1.65 12.35
N THR A 64 -6.29 2.44 12.26
CA THR A 64 -7.35 2.30 11.25
C THR A 64 -6.86 2.57 9.83
N ALA A 65 -6.03 3.60 9.61
CA ALA A 65 -5.46 3.91 8.31
C ALA A 65 -4.52 2.80 7.84
N ILE A 66 -3.79 2.16 8.75
CA ILE A 66 -2.93 1.02 8.42
C ILE A 66 -3.77 -0.20 8.05
N SER A 67 -4.83 -0.49 8.81
CA SER A 67 -5.73 -1.61 8.51
C SER A 67 -6.38 -1.49 7.13
N ASP A 68 -6.87 -0.30 6.78
CA ASP A 68 -7.48 -0.07 5.47
C ASP A 68 -6.42 -0.06 4.36
N ASP A 69 -5.26 0.58 4.57
CA ASP A 69 -4.15 0.56 3.60
C ASP A 69 -3.70 -0.88 3.32
N LEU A 70 -3.64 -1.72 4.36
CA LEU A 70 -3.30 -3.13 4.23
C LEU A 70 -4.36 -3.94 3.49
N ARG A 71 -5.65 -3.70 3.74
CA ARG A 71 -6.72 -4.41 3.04
C ARG A 71 -6.65 -4.13 1.54
N HIS A 72 -6.59 -2.85 1.14
CA HIS A 72 -6.48 -2.47 -0.27
C HIS A 72 -5.20 -3.02 -0.91
N PHE A 73 -4.10 -3.06 -0.18
CA PHE A 73 -2.83 -3.56 -0.68
C PHE A 73 -2.81 -5.10 -0.82
N VAL A 74 -3.38 -5.83 0.14
CA VAL A 74 -3.51 -7.30 0.08
C VAL A 74 -4.42 -7.70 -1.08
N ASP A 75 -5.57 -7.04 -1.24
CA ASP A 75 -6.49 -7.31 -2.36
C ASP A 75 -5.83 -7.04 -3.72
N PHE A 76 -4.99 -6.00 -3.80
CA PHE A 76 -4.17 -5.74 -4.98
C PHE A 76 -3.17 -6.87 -5.24
N VAL A 77 -2.40 -7.30 -4.23
CA VAL A 77 -1.40 -8.36 -4.40
C VAL A 77 -2.06 -9.68 -4.80
N ASP A 78 -3.20 -10.03 -4.19
CA ASP A 78 -3.93 -11.25 -4.51
C ASP A 78 -4.38 -11.24 -5.99
N SER A 79 -5.02 -10.15 -6.41
CA SER A 79 -5.45 -9.98 -7.82
C SER A 79 -4.29 -9.88 -8.81
N PHE A 80 -3.14 -9.35 -8.39
CA PHE A 80 -1.92 -9.29 -9.21
C PHE A 80 -1.30 -10.67 -9.39
N LEU A 81 -1.27 -11.50 -8.35
CA LEU A 81 -0.76 -12.87 -8.41
C LEU A 81 -1.69 -13.78 -9.23
N GLU A 82 -3.00 -13.67 -9.06
CA GLU A 82 -3.98 -14.41 -9.88
C GLU A 82 -3.83 -14.10 -11.37
N ARG A 83 -3.70 -12.81 -11.74
CA ARG A 83 -3.47 -12.42 -13.14
C ARG A 83 -2.13 -12.90 -13.68
N SER A 84 -1.11 -13.00 -12.83
CA SER A 84 0.21 -13.51 -13.21
C SER A 84 0.18 -15.02 -13.49
N ILE A 85 -0.65 -15.77 -12.76
CA ILE A 85 -0.85 -17.22 -12.95
C ILE A 85 -1.65 -17.49 -14.23
N PHE A 86 -2.74 -16.76 -14.45
CA PHE A 86 -3.57 -16.89 -15.66
C PHE A 86 -2.87 -16.43 -16.94
N ALA A 87 -1.87 -15.55 -16.87
CA ALA A 87 -1.08 -15.14 -18.03
C ALA A 87 -0.08 -16.21 -18.51
N ILE A 88 0.04 -17.35 -17.82
CA ILE A 88 0.99 -18.44 -18.13
C ILE A 88 0.27 -19.70 -18.66
N GLN A 89 -1.06 -19.74 -18.70
CA GLN A 89 -1.87 -20.80 -19.35
C GLN A 89 -2.41 -20.33 -20.71
#